data_AF-A0A0A0F0R6-F1
#
_entry.id   AF-A0A0A0F0R6-F1
#
_cell.length_a   1.000
_cell.length_b   1.000
_cell.length_c   1.000
_cell.angle_alpha   90.00
_cell.angle_beta   90.00
_cell.angle_gamma   90.00
#
_symmetry.space_group_name_H-M   'P 1'
#
loop_
_entity.id
_entity.type
_entity.pdbx_description
1 polymer ?
#
loop_
_entity_poly.entity_id
_entity_poly.type
_entity_poly.pdbx_seq_one_letter_code
_entity_poly.pdbx_strand_id
1 'polypeptide(L)' 'MRAQLNEAQLQTLSELERFGWEIRFVRRPLFQDAIPVVVDGDRKSFAVLTPEGELDKSPGFNFRQR' A
#
# COMPACT_ATOMS: atom_id res chain seq x y z
N MET A 1 2.10 -0.59 -12.32
CA MET A 1 2.24 -0.80 -10.86
C MET A 1 1.50 -2.05 -10.37
N ARG A 2 0.24 -2.29 -10.79
CA ARG A 2 -0.56 -3.47 -10.36
C ARG A 2 0.02 -4.84 -10.71
N ALA A 3 0.74 -4.98 -11.82
CA ALA A 3 1.35 -6.24 -12.25
C ALA A 3 2.42 -6.82 -11.29
N GLN A 4 2.68 -6.13 -10.18
CA GLN A 4 3.67 -6.49 -9.18
C GLN A 4 3.03 -7.05 -7.91
N LEU A 5 1.71 -6.90 -7.79
CA LEU A 5 0.92 -7.29 -6.62
C LEU A 5 0.51 -8.74 -6.76
N ASN A 6 0.41 -9.42 -5.62
CA ASN A 6 -0.23 -10.74 -5.56
C ASN A 6 -1.77 -10.61 -5.56
N GLU A 7 -2.46 -11.75 -5.61
CA GLU A 7 -3.92 -11.78 -5.71
C GLU A 7 -4.63 -11.14 -4.51
N ALA A 8 -4.14 -11.39 -3.28
CA ALA A 8 -4.70 -10.81 -2.07
C ALA A 8 -4.58 -9.27 -2.08
N GLN A 9 -3.42 -8.75 -2.45
CA GLN A 9 -3.19 -7.32 -2.60
C GLN A 9 -4.06 -6.70 -3.70
N LEU A 10 -4.24 -7.39 -4.83
CA LEU A 10 -5.10 -6.92 -5.92
C LEU A 10 -6.57 -6.85 -5.51
N GLN A 11 -7.05 -7.84 -4.74
CA GLN A 11 -8.40 -7.86 -4.22
C GLN A 11 -8.63 -6.67 -3.27
N THR A 12 -7.77 -6.50 -2.26
CA THR A 12 -7.90 -5.39 -1.31
C THR A 12 -7.78 -4.03 -2.01
N LEU A 13 -6.85 -3.89 -2.97
CA LEU A 13 -6.74 -2.66 -3.76
C LEU A 13 -8.03 -2.33 -4.52
N SER A 14 -8.67 -3.33 -5.14
CA SER A 14 -9.93 -3.14 -5.87
C SER A 14 -11.04 -2.62 -4.97
N GLU A 15 -11.09 -3.05 -3.71
CA GLU A 15 -12.04 -2.54 -2.72
C GLU A 15 -11.70 -1.10 -2.31
N LEU A 16 -10.42 -0.82 -2.03
CA LEU A 16 -9.93 0.50 -1.63
C LEU A 16 -10.14 1.57 -2.71
N GLU A 17 -9.95 1.21 -3.98
CA GLU A 17 -10.19 2.10 -5.12
C GLU A 17 -11.64 2.61 -5.18
N ARG A 18 -12.61 1.83 -4.69
CA ARG A 18 -14.01 2.28 -4.57
C ARG A 18 -14.21 3.39 -3.54
N PHE A 19 -13.32 3.47 -2.55
CA PHE A 19 -13.28 4.52 -1.55
C PHE A 19 -12.33 5.67 -1.94
N GLY A 20 -11.87 5.69 -3.19
CA GLY A 20 -10.99 6.74 -3.72
C GLY A 20 -9.52 6.60 -3.34
N TRP A 21 -9.11 5.45 -2.81
CA TRP A 21 -7.69 5.20 -2.54
C TRP A 21 -6.95 4.85 -3.82
N GLU A 22 -5.67 5.20 -3.88
CA GLU A 22 -4.82 4.93 -5.04
C GLU A 22 -3.44 4.38 -4.64
N ILE A 23 -2.81 3.59 -5.51
CA ILE A 23 -1.39 3.23 -5.33
C ILE A 23 -0.56 4.49 -5.54
N ARG A 24 0.22 4.87 -4.53
CA ARG A 24 1.18 5.97 -4.63
C ARG A 24 2.53 5.52 -5.21
N PHE A 25 3.04 4.38 -4.74
CA PHE A 25 4.23 3.70 -5.26
C PHE A 25 4.31 2.26 -4.71
N VAL A 26 5.20 1.43 -5.25
CA VAL A 26 5.43 0.06 -4.78
C VAL A 26 6.88 -0.05 -4.32
N ARG A 27 7.10 -0.47 -3.07
CA ARG A 27 8.44 -0.78 -2.55
C ARG A 27 8.80 -2.20 -2.95
N ARG A 28 10.08 -2.41 -3.28
CA ARG A 28 10.64 -3.73 -3.59
C ARG A 28 11.92 -3.94 -2.80
N PRO A 29 11.83 -4.46 -1.57
CA PRO A 29 13.01 -4.94 -0.86
C PRO A 29 13.63 -6.12 -1.62
N LEU A 30 14.95 -6.28 -1.54
CA LEU A 30 15.61 -7.46 -2.11
C LEU A 30 15.08 -8.72 -1.41
N PHE A 31 14.71 -9.72 -2.21
CA PHE A 31 14.21 -11.02 -1.75
C PHE A 31 12.90 -10.99 -0.94
N GLN A 32 12.09 -9.93 -1.05
CA GLN A 32 10.76 -9.86 -0.45
C GLN A 32 9.71 -9.55 -1.51
N ASP A 33 8.46 -9.85 -1.19
CA ASP A 33 7.32 -9.50 -2.04
C ASP A 33 7.22 -7.99 -2.25
N ALA A 34 6.54 -7.61 -3.33
CA ALA A 34 6.21 -6.22 -3.56
C ALA A 34 5.33 -5.70 -2.41
N ILE A 35 5.66 -4.51 -1.92
CA ILE A 35 4.96 -3.84 -0.83
C ILE A 35 4.31 -2.57 -1.40
N PRO A 36 3.05 -2.62 -1.82
CA PRO A 36 2.32 -1.47 -2.34
C PRO A 36 2.07 -0.46 -1.22
N VAL A 37 2.37 0.80 -1.50
CA VAL A 37 1.99 1.93 -0.65
C VAL A 37 0.79 2.60 -1.31
N VAL A 38 -0.30 2.66 -0.57
CA VAL A 38 -1.55 3.29 -0.98
C VAL A 38 -1.78 4.57 -0.18
N VAL A 39 -2.53 5.49 -0.78
CA VAL A 39 -2.91 6.76 -0.17
C VAL A 39 -4.43 6.93 -0.24
N ASP A 40 -5.03 7.51 0.80
CA ASP A 40 -6.46 7.84 0.79
C ASP A 40 -6.80 8.94 -0.23
N GLY A 41 -8.09 9.08 -0.57
CA GLY A 41 -8.56 10.06 -1.55
C GLY A 41 -8.29 11.52 -1.16
N ASP A 42 -8.18 11.80 0.15
CA ASP A 42 -7.82 13.12 0.70
C ASP A 42 -6.31 13.39 0.70
N ARG A 43 -5.49 12.38 0.39
CA ARG A 43 -4.03 12.39 0.46
C ARG A 43 -3.46 12.70 1.85
N LYS A 44 -4.19 12.34 2.90
CA LYS A 44 -3.81 12.57 4.31
C LYS A 44 -3.23 11.33 4.96
N SER A 45 -3.68 10.15 4.54
CA SER A 45 -3.29 8.88 5.15
C SER A 45 -2.56 8.00 4.15
N PHE A 46 -1.46 7.40 4.60
CA PHE A 46 -0.74 6.38 3.87
C PHE A 46 -0.92 5.04 4.56
N ALA A 47 -0.99 3.98 3.77
CA ALA A 47 -0.98 2.61 4.28
C ALA A 47 -0.18 1.71 3.35
N VAL A 48 0.22 0.56 3.89
CA VAL A 48 0.90 -0.48 3.17
C VAL A 48 -0.04 -1.66 2.99
N LEU A 49 -0.05 -2.27 1.80
CA LEU A 49 -0.69 -3.57 1.61
C LEU A 49 0.33 -4.67 1.93
N THR A 50 0.05 -5.50 2.93
CA THR A 50 0.89 -6.66 3.28
C THR A 50 0.76 -7.75 2.20
N PRO A 51 1.64 -8.77 2.18
CA PRO A 51 1.50 -9.92 1.29
C PRO A 51 0.16 -10.67 1.47
N GLU A 52 -0.42 -10.64 2.67
CA GLU A 52 -1.69 -11.26 3.01
C GLU A 52 -2.91 -10.42 2.56
N GLY A 53 -2.66 -9.23 1.97
CA GLY A 53 -3.71 -8.31 1.55
C GLY A 53 -4.28 -7.46 2.67
N GLU A 54 -3.67 -7.46 3.85
CA GLU A 54 -4.09 -6.60 4.96
C GLU A 54 -3.60 -5.17 4.75
N LEU A 55 -4.38 -4.20 5.24
CA LEU A 55 -4.03 -2.80 5.18
C LEU A 55 -3.34 -2.38 6.49
N ASP A 56 -2.01 -2.24 6.44
CA ASP A 56 -1.22 -1.80 7.56
C ASP A 56 -1.06 -0.26 7.53
N LYS A 57 -1.74 0.41 8.46
CA LYS A 57 -1.63 1.87 8.70
C LYS A 57 -0.56 2.22 9.74
N SER A 58 0.18 1.23 10.24
CA SER A 58 1.13 1.44 11.32
C SER A 58 2.21 2.44 10.88
N PRO A 59 2.50 3.47 11.70
CA PRO A 59 3.55 4.43 11.42
C PRO A 59 4.94 3.83 11.71
N GLY A 60 5.24 2.63 11.19
CA GLY A 60 6.58 2.04 11.21
C GLY A 60 7.60 2.89 10.43
N PHE A 61 7.12 3.90 9.69
CA PHE A 61 7.91 5.00 9.19
C PHE A 61 8.10 6.03 10.30
N ASN A 62 9.28 6.03 10.91
CA ASN A 62 9.78 7.22 11.60
C ASN A 62 9.86 8.35 10.56
N PHE A 63 8.81 9.15 10.42
CA PHE A 63 8.90 10.46 9.82
C PHE A 63 9.85 11.29 10.69
N ARG A 64 11.14 11.29 10.35
CA ARG A 64 12.06 12.29 10.91
C ARG A 64 11.64 13.64 10.34
N GLN A 65 10.82 14.38 11.07
CA GLN A 65 10.75 15.82 10.90
C GLN A 65 12.14 16.39 11.20
N ARG A 66 12.71 17.08 10.21
CA ARG A 66 13.79 18.05 10.41
C ARG A 66 13.32 19.38 9.85
#